data_AF-A0A2G5TGF3-F1
#
_entry.id   AF-A0A2G5TGF3-F1
#
_cell.length_a   1.000
_cell.length_b   1.000
_cell.length_c   1.000
_cell.angle_alpha   90.00
_cell.angle_beta   90.00
_cell.angle_gamma   90.00
#
_symmetry.space_group_name_H-M   'P 1'
#
loop_
_entity.id
_entity.type
_entity.pdbx_description
1 polymer ?
#
loop_
_entity_poly.entity_id
_entity_poly.type
_entity_poly.pdbx_seq_one_letter_code
_entity_poly.pdbx_strand_id
1 'polypeptide(L)'
;MPFSLIEKQKFFKLYRNFETVISKTNFQHNLDRYTTWPMFARDIGPDSGSAYSTQNLYGVHPFYMCTESDGKARGVFILNSNAQQVETGPGPHFLYRTIGGRIGMAFFQRPKK
;
A
#
# COMPACT_ATOMS: atom_id res chain seq x y z
N MET A 1 30.32 8.56 -0.42
CA MET A 1 29.61 8.60 -1.72
C MET A 1 28.14 8.90 -1.45
N PRO A 2 27.57 10.05 -1.85
CA PRO A 2 26.13 10.28 -1.68
C PRO A 2 25.40 9.64 -2.87
N PHE A 3 24.68 8.56 -2.58
CA PHE A 3 23.79 7.86 -3.50
C PHE A 3 22.60 8.78 -3.86
N SER A 4 22.25 8.88 -5.15
CA SER A 4 21.26 9.86 -5.63
C SER A 4 19.85 9.52 -5.12
N LEU A 5 19.06 10.57 -4.84
CA LEU A 5 17.68 10.47 -4.33
C LEU A 5 16.76 9.66 -5.27
N ILE A 6 17.10 9.60 -6.55
CA ILE A 6 16.36 8.91 -7.62
C ILE A 6 16.48 7.39 -7.50
N GLU A 7 17.63 6.86 -7.10
CA GLU A 7 17.79 5.41 -6.94
C GLU A 7 17.09 4.89 -5.68
N LYS A 8 16.95 5.69 -4.62
CA LYS A 8 16.17 5.31 -3.43
C LYS A 8 14.69 5.08 -3.73
N GLN A 9 14.17 5.65 -4.83
CA GLN A 9 12.75 5.63 -5.17
C GLN A 9 12.33 4.34 -5.90
N LYS A 10 13.24 3.70 -6.64
CA LYS A 10 12.96 2.42 -7.35
C LYS A 10 12.81 1.21 -6.42
N PHE A 11 13.23 1.31 -5.16
CA PHE A 11 13.25 0.18 -4.23
C PHE A 11 12.15 0.24 -3.17
N PHE A 12 11.23 1.21 -3.24
CA PHE A 12 10.06 1.24 -2.36
C PHE A 12 9.11 0.10 -2.73
N LYS A 13 9.34 -1.09 -2.18
CA LYS A 13 8.45 -2.23 -2.39
C LYS A 13 7.32 -2.14 -1.39
N LEU A 14 6.18 -1.61 -1.82
CA LEU A 14 4.97 -1.60 -1.03
C LEU A 14 4.42 -3.02 -0.96
N TYR A 15 4.32 -3.55 0.26
CA TYR A 15 3.88 -4.90 0.54
C TYR A 15 2.64 -4.91 1.42
N ARG A 16 1.63 -5.62 0.93
CA ARG A 16 0.26 -5.77 1.46
C ARG A 16 -0.49 -4.45 1.61
N ASN A 17 -1.77 -4.49 1.24
CA ASN A 17 -2.72 -3.43 1.49
C ASN A 17 -4.12 -3.96 1.17
N PHE A 18 -4.97 -3.98 2.20
CA PHE A 18 -6.45 -4.04 2.10
C PHE A 18 -7.03 -5.34 1.54
N GLU A 19 -8.21 -5.75 1.98
CA GLU A 19 -8.94 -6.77 1.22
C GLU A 19 -9.46 -6.09 -0.06
N THR A 20 -8.55 -5.95 -1.02
CA THR A 20 -8.86 -5.73 -2.42
C THR A 20 -8.46 -7.00 -3.15
N VAL A 21 -8.93 -7.21 -4.38
CA VAL A 21 -8.38 -8.28 -5.22
C VAL A 21 -6.92 -7.90 -5.54
N ILE A 22 -6.01 -8.29 -4.65
CA ILE A 22 -4.60 -8.34 -4.97
C ILE A 22 -4.50 -9.40 -6.06
N SER A 23 -4.01 -9.01 -7.23
CA SER A 23 -3.48 -9.95 -8.22
C SER A 23 -2.64 -10.98 -7.45
N LYS A 24 -3.22 -12.17 -7.21
CA LYS A 24 -2.69 -13.18 -6.29
C LYS A 24 -1.33 -13.73 -6.74
N THR A 25 -0.81 -13.23 -7.86
CA THR A 25 0.47 -13.61 -8.47
C THR A 25 1.65 -12.79 -7.96
N ASN A 26 1.47 -11.61 -7.33
CA ASN A 26 2.60 -10.82 -6.83
C ASN A 26 2.33 -10.09 -5.51
N PHE A 27 3.22 -10.29 -4.53
CA PHE A 27 3.14 -9.64 -3.21
C PHE A 27 3.56 -8.17 -3.26
N GLN A 28 4.41 -7.82 -4.24
CA GLN A 28 4.89 -6.46 -4.46
C GLN A 28 3.91 -5.69 -5.35
N HIS A 29 3.46 -4.51 -4.92
CA HIS A 29 2.64 -3.64 -5.76
C HIS A 29 3.45 -3.14 -6.98
N ASN A 30 2.80 -3.12 -8.14
CA ASN A 30 3.32 -2.46 -9.33
C ASN A 30 3.23 -0.94 -9.16
N LEU A 31 4.38 -0.25 -9.23
CA LEU A 31 4.47 1.21 -9.12
C LEU A 31 4.74 1.89 -10.46
N ASP A 32 4.81 1.15 -11.57
CA ASP A 32 5.03 1.72 -12.91
C ASP A 32 3.76 2.35 -13.49
N ARG A 33 2.61 2.19 -12.82
CA ARG A 33 1.30 2.70 -13.23
C ARG A 33 0.53 3.28 -12.05
N TYR A 34 -0.21 4.36 -12.32
CA TYR A 34 -1.22 4.89 -11.40
C TYR A 34 -2.33 3.86 -11.14
N THR A 35 -2.45 3.47 -9.88
CA THR A 35 -3.41 2.46 -9.41
C THR A 35 -4.04 2.94 -8.12
N THR A 36 -5.36 2.92 -8.07
CA THR A 36 -6.15 3.30 -6.89
C THR A 36 -6.68 2.05 -6.23
N TRP A 37 -6.52 1.98 -4.91
CA TRP A 37 -6.93 0.89 -4.05
C TRP A 37 -8.04 1.42 -3.12
N PRO A 38 -9.32 1.36 -3.55
CA PRO A 38 -10.44 1.71 -2.69
C PRO A 38 -10.55 0.73 -1.54
N MET A 39 -11.00 1.23 -0.40
CA MET A 39 -11.11 0.45 0.82
C MET A 39 -12.38 0.83 1.58
N PHE A 40 -13.31 -0.12 1.57
CA PHE A 40 -14.50 -0.09 2.39
C PHE A 40 -15.06 -1.51 2.37
N ALA A 41 -15.47 -2.05 3.52
CA ALA A 41 -16.00 -3.40 3.58
C ALA A 41 -17.21 -3.53 2.63
N ARG A 42 -17.16 -4.49 1.71
CA ARG A 42 -18.19 -4.75 0.71
C ARG A 42 -18.35 -6.25 0.51
N ASP A 43 -19.60 -6.71 0.50
CA ASP A 43 -19.93 -8.07 0.09
C ASP A 43 -19.84 -8.18 -1.44
N ILE A 44 -18.69 -8.62 -1.92
CA ILE A 44 -18.43 -8.91 -3.33
C ILE A 44 -17.38 -10.02 -3.43
N GLY A 45 -17.65 -11.01 -4.28
CA GLY A 45 -16.69 -12.09 -4.53
C GLY A 45 -15.39 -11.57 -5.16
N PRO A 46 -14.23 -12.16 -4.84
CA PRO A 46 -12.97 -11.75 -5.44
C PRO A 46 -12.94 -12.05 -6.93
N ASP A 47 -12.63 -11.05 -7.74
CA ASP A 47 -12.40 -11.18 -9.17
C ASP A 47 -10.93 -11.50 -9.48
N SER A 48 -10.59 -12.78 -9.61
CA SER A 48 -9.25 -13.21 -10.05
C SER A 48 -9.07 -13.24 -11.57
N GLY A 49 -10.10 -12.85 -12.35
CA GLY A 49 -10.06 -12.89 -13.82
C GLY A 49 -9.33 -11.71 -14.44
N SER A 50 -9.30 -10.57 -13.75
CA SER A 50 -8.59 -9.36 -14.20
C SER A 50 -7.29 -9.14 -13.42
N ALA A 51 -6.16 -9.04 -14.14
CA ALA A 51 -4.87 -8.69 -13.56
C ALA A 51 -4.82 -7.26 -12.96
N TYR A 52 -5.82 -6.44 -13.26
CA TYR A 52 -5.92 -5.04 -12.85
C TYR A 52 -7.14 -4.77 -11.96
N SER A 53 -7.77 -5.81 -11.42
CA SER A 53 -8.90 -5.63 -10.50
C SER A 53 -8.41 -4.93 -9.22
N THR A 54 -9.11 -3.89 -8.82
CA THR A 54 -8.81 -3.08 -7.62
C THR A 54 -10.03 -2.97 -6.70
N GLN A 55 -11.05 -3.80 -6.91
CA GLN A 55 -12.28 -3.74 -6.13
C GLN A 55 -12.03 -4.01 -4.64
N ASN A 56 -12.72 -3.25 -3.80
CA ASN A 56 -12.78 -3.46 -2.35
C ASN A 56 -13.65 -4.69 -2.01
N LEU A 57 -13.21 -5.46 -1.02
CA LEU A 57 -13.82 -6.71 -0.56
C LEU A 57 -14.25 -6.59 0.91
N TYR A 58 -14.31 -7.70 1.64
CA TYR A 58 -14.96 -7.84 2.94
C TYR A 58 -14.33 -7.03 4.09
N GLY A 59 -13.04 -6.69 3.99
CA GLY A 59 -12.26 -6.12 5.08
C GLY A 59 -11.32 -5.00 4.66
N VAL A 60 -10.87 -4.23 5.65
CA VAL A 60 -10.01 -3.06 5.44
C VAL A 60 -8.83 -3.14 6.39
N HIS A 61 -7.62 -3.16 5.83
CA HIS A 61 -6.36 -3.28 6.55
C HIS A 61 -5.38 -2.18 6.15
N PRO A 62 -5.45 -0.97 6.76
CA PRO A 62 -4.57 0.17 6.49
C PRO A 62 -3.19 0.02 7.06
N PHE A 63 -2.49 -0.97 6.53
CA PHE A 63 -1.12 -1.26 6.86
C PHE A 63 -0.35 -1.56 5.59
N TYR A 64 0.75 -0.84 5.41
CA TYR A 64 1.70 -1.12 4.35
C TYR A 64 3.11 -1.26 4.89
N MET A 65 3.90 -2.10 4.24
CA MET A 65 5.32 -2.28 4.53
C MET A 65 6.17 -1.88 3.34
N CYS A 66 7.35 -1.33 3.62
CA CYS A 66 8.33 -0.92 2.63
C CYS A 66 9.68 -1.52 3.00
N THR A 67 10.31 -2.20 2.04
CA THR A 67 11.69 -2.68 2.18
C THR A 67 12.64 -1.72 1.48
N GLU A 68 13.74 -1.34 2.13
CA GLU A 68 14.82 -0.54 1.55
C GLU A 68 15.87 -1.45 0.88
N SER A 69 16.77 -0.87 0.09
CA SER A 69 17.83 -1.59 -0.63
C SER A 69 18.84 -2.30 0.29
N ASP A 70 18.92 -1.88 1.55
CA ASP A 70 19.79 -2.47 2.57
C ASP A 70 19.10 -3.63 3.33
N GLY A 71 17.93 -4.09 2.85
CA GLY A 71 17.16 -5.16 3.46
C GLY A 71 16.40 -4.75 4.71
N LYS A 72 16.41 -3.47 5.10
CA LYS A 72 15.61 -2.98 6.23
C LYS A 72 14.16 -2.82 5.81
N ALA A 73 13.26 -3.18 6.72
CA ALA A 73 11.83 -2.97 6.55
C ALA A 73 11.31 -1.88 7.48
N ARG A 74 10.32 -1.12 7.00
CA ARG A 74 9.50 -0.19 7.78
C ARG A 74 8.03 -0.45 7.47
N GLY A 75 7.19 -0.33 8.47
CA GLY A 75 5.74 -0.44 8.32
C GLY A 75 5.05 0.84 8.76
N VAL A 76 3.92 1.15 8.15
CA VAL A 76 3.03 2.23 8.59
C VAL A 76 1.63 1.67 8.69
N PHE A 77 1.02 1.84 9.86
CA PHE A 77 -0.40 1.58 10.10
C PHE A 77 -1.14 2.91 10.17
N ILE A 78 -2.26 3.00 9.46
CA ILE A 78 -3.18 4.13 9.51
C ILE A 78 -4.44 3.66 10.26
N LEU A 79 -4.65 4.20 11.45
CA LEU A 79 -5.85 3.94 12.23
C LEU A 79 -6.97 4.83 11.72
N ASN A 80 -7.74 4.31 10.77
CA ASN A 80 -8.96 4.92 10.25
C ASN A 80 -9.93 3.84 9.72
N SER A 81 -11.21 3.96 10.04
CA SER A 81 -12.28 3.05 9.63
C SER A 81 -13.27 3.66 8.62
N ASN A 82 -13.15 4.94 8.29
CA ASN A 82 -13.96 5.58 7.26
C ASN A 82 -13.60 5.05 5.87
N ALA A 83 -14.50 5.22 4.89
CA ALA A 83 -14.19 4.90 3.49
C ALA A 83 -12.95 5.68 3.05
N GLN A 84 -12.00 4.96 2.46
CA GLN A 84 -10.66 5.46 2.25
C GLN A 84 -10.06 4.81 1.00
N GLN A 85 -9.02 5.40 0.46
CA GLN A 85 -8.31 4.87 -0.69
C GLN A 85 -6.82 5.20 -0.62
N VAL A 86 -6.02 4.37 -1.27
CA VAL A 86 -4.59 4.61 -1.51
C VAL A 86 -4.37 4.68 -3.00
N GLU A 87 -3.60 5.66 -3.45
CA GLU A 87 -3.17 5.78 -4.84
C GLU A 87 -1.65 5.62 -4.91
N THR A 88 -1.22 4.66 -5.72
CA THR A 88 0.19 4.35 -6.00
C THR A 88 0.51 4.70 -7.44
N GLY A 89 1.72 5.19 -7.73
CA GLY A 89 2.11 5.53 -9.10
C GLY A 89 3.63 5.62 -9.29
N PRO A 90 4.08 6.02 -10.50
CA PRO A 90 5.50 6.14 -10.83
C PRO A 90 6.24 7.12 -9.93
N GLY A 91 7.42 6.70 -9.44
CA GLY A 91 8.23 7.49 -8.50
C GLY A 91 7.75 7.38 -7.05
N PRO A 92 8.14 8.29 -6.16
CA PRO A 92 7.66 8.30 -4.78
C PRO A 92 6.22 8.83 -4.75
N HIS A 93 5.27 8.00 -5.18
CA HIS A 93 3.85 8.36 -5.23
C HIS A 93 3.05 7.43 -4.34
N PHE A 94 2.70 7.93 -3.16
CA PHE A 94 1.77 7.31 -2.22
C PHE A 94 0.82 8.38 -1.70
N LEU A 95 -0.43 8.31 -2.12
CA LEU A 95 -1.46 9.25 -1.72
C LEU A 95 -2.55 8.52 -0.96
N TYR A 96 -2.72 8.87 0.31
CA TYR A 96 -3.80 8.36 1.15
C TYR A 96 -4.92 9.39 1.21
N ARG A 97 -6.15 8.98 0.90
CA ARG A 97 -7.35 9.82 0.96
C ARG A 97 -8.43 9.11 1.77
N THR A 98 -9.11 9.85 2.63
CA THR A 98 -10.25 9.35 3.41
C THR A 98 -11.40 10.35 3.34
N ILE A 99 -12.64 9.88 3.44
CA ILE A 99 -13.84 10.74 3.46
C ILE A 99 -14.10 11.37 4.83
N GLY A 100 -13.35 10.98 5.87
CA GLY A 100 -13.54 11.51 7.22
C GLY A 100 -12.71 10.78 8.26
N GLY A 101 -13.04 11.03 9.53
CA GLY A 101 -12.33 10.47 10.67
C GLY A 101 -11.06 11.26 11.03
N ARG A 102 -10.38 10.81 12.09
CA ARG A 102 -9.07 11.33 12.49
C ARG A 102 -7.99 10.40 11.95
N ILE A 103 -6.94 11.00 11.39
CA ILE A 103 -5.79 10.23 10.92
C ILE A 103 -4.89 9.90 12.12
N GLY A 104 -5.00 8.68 12.63
CA GLY A 104 -4.02 8.10 13.55
C GLY A 104 -2.96 7.33 12.77
N MET A 105 -1.68 7.47 13.10
CA MET A 105 -0.60 6.73 12.45
C MET A 105 0.30 6.07 13.47
N ALA A 106 0.71 4.84 13.19
CA ALA A 106 1.76 4.15 13.93
C ALA A 106 2.88 3.73 12.96
N PHE A 107 4.12 4.04 13.33
CA PHE A 107 5.31 3.72 12.56
C PHE A 107 6.04 2.55 13.18
N PHE A 108 6.29 1.52 12.37
CA PHE A 108 7.01 0.32 12.78
C PHE A 108 8.40 0.37 12.14
N GLN A 109 9.42 0.50 12.97
CA GLN A 109 10.81 0.40 12.55
C GLN A 109 11.38 -0.92 13.03
N ARG A 110 12.38 -1.43 12.32
CA ARG A 110 13.15 -2.58 12.81
C ARG A 110 13.72 -2.29 14.22
N PRO A 111 13.94 -3.33 15.05
CA PRO A 111 14.75 -3.22 16.24
C PRO A 111 16.15 -2.71 15.88
N LYS A 112 16.65 -1.74 16.66
CA LYS A 112 18.07 -1.34 16.61
C LYS A 112 18.84 -2.42 17.37
N LYS A 113 19.87 -2.98 16.73
CA LYS A 113 20.92 -3.72 17.45
C LYS A 113 21.88 -2.71 18.03
#